data_AF-A0A9Q9AWF2-F1
#
_entry.id   AF-A0A9Q9AWF2-F1
#
_cell.length_a   1.000
_cell.length_b   1.000
_cell.length_c   1.000
_cell.angle_alpha   90.00
_cell.angle_beta   90.00
_cell.angle_gamma   90.00
#
_symmetry.space_group_name_H-M   'P 1'
#
loop_
_entity.id
_entity.type
_entity.pdbx_description
1 polymer ?
#
loop_
_entity_poly.entity_id
_entity_poly.type
_entity_poly.pdbx_seq_one_letter_code
_entity_poly.pdbx_strand_id
1 'polypeptide(L)'
;MDIFRPFLGQRARLQSFSAVGSSPEAVFAASLKQLKHLTVQFHQTYREASYAVQWHQSAIYIVNAVLRNSEDPDFEFYLMLCIHIYFSLAKSWRTAKSILSSVLGMAVQRKKLPLADAVSSFKVLPDSDPAPDNDVNAAYVIDQQRALIDVDESRGQRLAQDFQTMTILDEYTTTHSLEDANS
;
A
#
# COMPACT_ATOMS: atom_id res chain seq x y z
N MET A 1 -13.62 -8.82 4.84
CA MET A 1 -12.95 -8.54 3.54
C MET A 1 -12.18 -9.77 3.07
N ASP A 2 -11.29 -10.34 3.88
CA ASP A 2 -10.46 -11.50 3.48
C ASP A 2 -11.23 -12.75 3.07
N ILE A 3 -12.32 -13.09 3.78
CA ILE A 3 -13.14 -14.29 3.51
C ILE A 3 -13.63 -14.30 2.05
N PHE A 4 -13.91 -13.14 1.46
CA PHE A 4 -14.41 -13.04 0.09
C PHE A 4 -13.31 -12.86 -0.96
N ARG A 5 -12.07 -12.55 -0.55
CA ARG A 5 -10.97 -12.24 -1.48
C ARG A 5 -10.62 -13.41 -2.44
N PRO A 6 -10.57 -14.68 -2.01
CA PRO A 6 -10.30 -15.80 -2.92
C PRO A 6 -11.39 -16.03 -3.98
N PHE A 7 -12.59 -15.48 -3.75
CA PHE A 7 -13.76 -15.69 -4.60
C PHE A 7 -14.03 -14.54 -5.56
N LEU A 8 -13.15 -13.53 -5.61
CA LEU A 8 -13.31 -12.39 -6.50
C LEU A 8 -13.10 -12.82 -7.97
N GLY A 9 -14.08 -12.51 -8.81
CA GLY A 9 -14.19 -12.98 -10.19
C GLY A 9 -15.00 -14.26 -10.35
N GLN A 10 -15.48 -14.88 -9.26
CA GLN A 10 -16.30 -16.08 -9.34
C GLN A 10 -17.78 -15.71 -9.45
N ARG A 11 -18.48 -16.30 -10.42
CA ARG A 11 -19.94 -16.16 -10.54
C ARG A 11 -20.65 -17.05 -9.50
N ALA A 12 -20.51 -16.71 -8.23
CA ALA A 12 -21.17 -17.40 -7.12
C ALA A 12 -22.16 -16.46 -6.43
N ARG A 13 -23.40 -16.93 -6.24
CA ARG A 13 -24.40 -16.20 -5.44
C ARG A 13 -24.31 -16.64 -3.99
N LEU A 14 -24.24 -15.68 -3.08
CA LEU A 14 -24.27 -15.91 -1.63
C LEU A 14 -25.71 -16.13 -1.17
N GLN A 15 -26.07 -17.41 -0.98
CA GLN A 15 -27.44 -17.84 -0.67
C GLN A 15 -27.94 -17.38 0.70
N SER A 16 -27.03 -17.09 1.64
CA SER A 16 -27.37 -16.60 2.99
C SER A 16 -27.72 -15.10 3.03
N PHE A 17 -27.59 -14.36 1.93
CA PHE A 17 -27.89 -12.94 1.87
C PHE A 17 -29.21 -12.68 1.14
N SER A 18 -30.05 -11.82 1.72
CA SER A 18 -31.37 -11.47 1.19
C SER A 18 -31.33 -10.55 -0.04
N ALA A 19 -30.20 -9.90 -0.30
CA ALA A 19 -30.04 -8.99 -1.44
C ALA A 19 -30.02 -9.74 -2.78
N VAL A 20 -30.82 -9.28 -3.74
CA VAL A 20 -30.81 -9.79 -5.11
C VAL A 20 -29.47 -9.41 -5.74
N GLY A 21 -28.70 -10.41 -6.20
CA GLY A 21 -27.36 -10.20 -6.76
C GLY A 21 -26.24 -10.18 -5.70
N SER A 22 -26.48 -10.73 -4.50
CA SER A 22 -25.43 -10.96 -3.50
C SER A 22 -24.31 -11.85 -4.06
N SER A 23 -23.21 -11.25 -4.48
CA SER A 23 -21.98 -11.94 -4.86
C SER A 23 -20.83 -11.58 -3.92
N PRO A 24 -19.76 -12.40 -3.84
CA PRO A 24 -18.53 -12.04 -3.13
C PRO A 24 -17.98 -10.68 -3.53
N GLU A 25 -18.04 -10.32 -4.81
CA GLU A 25 -17.60 -9.02 -5.33
C GLU A 25 -18.48 -7.88 -4.81
N ALA A 26 -19.80 -8.05 -4.83
CA ALA A 26 -20.73 -7.04 -4.33
C ALA A 26 -20.51 -6.78 -2.83
N VAL A 27 -20.31 -7.84 -2.03
CA VAL A 27 -20.02 -7.71 -0.59
C VAL A 27 -18.65 -7.08 -0.36
N PHE A 28 -17.63 -7.48 -1.11
CA PHE A 28 -16.29 -6.88 -1.02
C PHE A 28 -16.32 -5.40 -1.40
N ALA A 29 -16.99 -5.03 -2.48
CA ALA A 29 -17.10 -3.65 -2.94
C ALA A 29 -17.86 -2.77 -1.93
N ALA A 30 -18.98 -3.25 -1.39
CA ALA A 30 -19.72 -2.54 -0.35
C ALA A 30 -18.88 -2.37 0.93
N SER A 31 -18.16 -3.42 1.36
CA SER A 31 -17.27 -3.38 2.52
C SER A 31 -16.12 -2.40 2.31
N LEU A 32 -15.51 -2.39 1.12
CA LEU A 32 -14.45 -1.46 0.75
C LEU A 32 -14.94 -0.01 0.78
N LYS A 33 -16.13 0.25 0.22
CA LYS A 33 -16.75 1.58 0.23
C LYS A 33 -16.97 2.09 1.65
N GLN A 34 -17.46 1.24 2.55
CA GLN A 34 -17.63 1.61 3.97
C GLN A 34 -16.28 1.86 4.65
N LEU A 35 -15.29 1.00 4.41
CA LEU A 35 -13.94 1.13 5.00
C LEU A 35 -13.24 2.42 4.56
N LYS A 36 -13.36 2.78 3.28
CA LYS A 36 -12.89 4.05 2.71
C LYS A 36 -13.52 5.24 3.45
N HIS A 37 -14.84 5.26 3.58
CA HIS A 37 -15.57 6.33 4.25
C HIS A 37 -15.15 6.46 5.73
N LEU A 38 -15.11 5.35 6.47
CA LEU A 38 -14.69 5.34 7.87
C LEU A 38 -13.25 5.82 8.03
N THR A 39 -12.34 5.46 7.12
CA THR A 39 -10.94 5.90 7.17
C THR A 39 -10.84 7.42 7.01
N VAL A 40 -11.55 7.99 6.02
CA VAL A 40 -11.60 9.45 5.83
C VAL A 40 -12.19 10.15 7.05
N GLN A 41 -13.35 9.69 7.53
CA GLN A 41 -14.01 10.29 8.69
C GLN A 41 -13.12 10.24 9.93
N PHE A 42 -12.45 9.11 10.18
CA PHE A 42 -11.55 8.97 11.32
C PHE A 42 -10.40 9.98 11.26
N HIS A 43 -9.74 10.12 10.11
CA HIS A 43 -8.61 11.04 9.93
C HIS A 43 -9.01 12.51 9.96
N GLN A 44 -10.27 12.83 9.62
CA GLN A 44 -10.81 14.18 9.73
C GLN A 44 -11.26 14.54 11.15
N THR A 45 -11.70 13.55 11.93
CA THR A 45 -12.30 13.78 13.25
C THR A 45 -11.27 13.76 14.38
N TYR A 46 -10.24 12.91 14.28
CA TYR A 46 -9.33 12.62 15.39
C TYR A 46 -7.89 13.00 15.05
N ARG A 47 -7.24 13.81 15.90
CA ARG A 47 -5.82 14.18 15.74
C ARG A 47 -4.90 12.97 15.94
N GLU A 48 -5.36 12.03 16.76
CA GLU A 48 -4.76 10.74 17.07
C GLU A 48 -4.49 9.93 15.79
N ALA A 49 -5.23 10.17 14.71
CA ALA A 49 -5.03 9.49 13.45
C ALA A 49 -3.61 9.65 12.88
N SER A 50 -2.89 10.71 13.27
CA SER A 50 -1.52 10.95 12.84
C SER A 50 -0.46 10.06 13.52
N TYR A 51 -0.77 9.45 14.68
CA TYR A 51 0.18 8.67 15.49
C TYR A 51 -0.34 7.34 16.04
N ALA A 52 -1.66 7.10 16.03
CA ALA A 52 -2.27 5.85 16.51
C ALA A 52 -2.16 4.74 15.45
N VAL A 53 -1.31 3.74 15.69
CA VAL A 53 -1.02 2.66 14.73
C VAL A 53 -2.21 1.72 14.48
N GLN A 54 -3.19 1.63 15.38
CA GLN A 54 -4.27 0.64 15.33
C GLN A 54 -5.07 0.65 14.01
N TRP A 55 -5.14 1.79 13.33
CA TRP A 55 -5.94 2.00 12.13
C TRP A 55 -5.22 1.62 10.84
N HIS A 56 -3.91 1.33 10.88
CA HIS A 56 -3.10 1.04 9.69
C HIS A 56 -3.67 -0.10 8.82
N GLN A 57 -4.34 -1.09 9.43
CA GLN A 57 -4.96 -2.19 8.71
C GLN A 57 -5.99 -1.70 7.68
N SER A 58 -6.76 -0.64 7.96
CA SER A 58 -7.70 -0.10 6.98
C SER A 58 -6.96 0.43 5.74
N ALA A 59 -5.84 1.13 5.94
CA ALA A 59 -4.99 1.63 4.86
C ALA A 59 -4.38 0.48 4.03
N ILE A 60 -3.97 -0.65 4.65
CA ILE A 60 -3.50 -1.84 3.91
C ILE A 60 -4.61 -2.38 3.00
N TYR A 61 -5.84 -2.51 3.51
CA TYR A 61 -6.95 -3.00 2.68
C TYR A 61 -7.28 -2.07 1.52
N ILE A 62 -7.34 -0.76 1.80
CA ILE A 62 -7.67 0.25 0.79
C ILE A 62 -6.59 0.26 -0.29
N VAL A 63 -5.31 0.33 0.09
CA VAL A 63 -4.20 0.41 -0.88
C VAL A 63 -4.15 -0.82 -1.78
N ASN A 64 -4.33 -2.02 -1.23
CA ASN A 64 -4.39 -3.25 -2.03
C ASN A 64 -5.56 -3.25 -3.01
N ALA A 65 -6.72 -2.73 -2.59
CA ALA A 65 -7.89 -2.70 -3.46
C ALA A 65 -7.73 -1.70 -4.62
N VAL A 66 -7.23 -0.50 -4.36
CA VAL A 66 -7.05 0.55 -5.39
C VAL A 66 -5.88 0.27 -6.31
N LEU A 67 -4.82 -0.39 -5.81
CA LEU A 67 -3.73 -0.86 -6.66
C LEU A 67 -4.13 -2.04 -7.54
N ARG A 68 -5.13 -2.84 -7.13
CA ARG A 68 -5.66 -3.94 -7.93
C ARG A 68 -6.61 -3.46 -9.03
N ASN A 69 -7.57 -2.59 -8.69
CA ASN A 69 -8.59 -2.16 -9.64
C ASN A 69 -8.39 -0.70 -10.07
N SER A 70 -7.97 -0.54 -11.32
CA SER A 70 -7.74 0.75 -11.95
C SER A 70 -9.01 1.48 -12.37
N GLU A 71 -10.14 0.77 -12.42
CA GLU A 71 -11.43 1.31 -12.86
C GLU A 71 -12.17 2.05 -11.76
N ASP A 72 -11.65 2.03 -10.52
CA ASP A 72 -12.18 2.82 -9.42
C ASP A 72 -11.87 4.30 -9.67
N PRO A 73 -12.89 5.16 -9.90
CA PRO A 73 -12.65 6.56 -10.26
C PRO A 73 -11.91 7.33 -9.16
N ASP A 74 -11.97 6.85 -7.91
CA ASP A 74 -11.34 7.51 -6.76
C ASP A 74 -9.98 6.87 -6.41
N PHE A 75 -9.44 5.96 -7.23
CA PHE A 75 -8.25 5.18 -6.87
C PHE A 75 -7.07 6.07 -6.48
N GLU A 76 -6.85 7.17 -7.21
CA GLU A 76 -5.75 8.11 -6.98
C GLU A 76 -5.88 8.82 -5.64
N PHE A 77 -7.09 9.33 -5.33
CA PHE A 77 -7.38 9.96 -4.04
C PHE A 77 -7.07 9.02 -2.87
N TYR A 78 -7.56 7.77 -2.95
CA TYR A 78 -7.34 6.80 -1.87
C TYR A 78 -5.90 6.30 -1.79
N LEU A 79 -5.19 6.19 -2.92
CA LEU A 79 -3.76 5.87 -2.94
C LEU A 79 -2.96 6.96 -2.23
N MET A 80 -3.19 8.23 -2.60
CA MET A 80 -2.51 9.38 -1.97
C MET A 80 -2.86 9.53 -0.49
N LEU A 81 -4.12 9.28 -0.12
CA LEU A 81 -4.54 9.24 1.28
C LEU A 81 -3.75 8.18 2.06
N CYS A 82 -3.63 6.96 1.53
CA CYS A 82 -2.86 5.89 2.19
C CYS A 82 -1.38 6.25 2.32
N ILE A 83 -0.76 6.80 1.27
CA ILE A 83 0.63 7.28 1.30
C ILE A 83 0.80 8.36 2.38
N HIS A 84 -0.10 9.34 2.46
CA HIS A 84 -0.04 10.39 3.47
C HIS A 84 -0.19 9.85 4.90
N ILE A 85 -1.11 8.91 5.12
CA ILE A 85 -1.29 8.25 6.42
C ILE A 85 0.00 7.58 6.86
N TYR A 86 0.60 6.76 5.98
CA TYR A 86 1.85 6.07 6.30
C TYR A 86 3.03 7.00 6.42
N PHE A 87 3.09 8.07 5.63
CA PHE A 87 4.10 9.11 5.77
C PHE A 87 4.02 9.80 7.14
N SER A 88 2.81 10.14 7.60
CA SER A 88 2.62 10.71 8.94
C SER A 88 3.06 9.74 10.03
N LEU A 89 2.62 8.49 9.95
CA LEU A 89 2.98 7.45 10.92
C LEU A 89 4.48 7.12 10.91
N ALA A 90 5.13 7.15 9.75
CA ALA A 90 6.56 6.85 9.59
C ALA A 90 7.47 7.80 10.40
N LYS A 91 6.97 8.99 10.76
CA LYS A 91 7.69 9.92 11.65
C LYS A 91 7.81 9.39 13.08
N SER A 92 6.89 8.52 13.50
CA SER A 92 6.83 7.98 14.88
C SER A 92 7.04 6.46 14.94
N TRP A 93 6.83 5.74 13.83
CA TRP A 93 6.84 4.29 13.78
C TRP A 93 7.73 3.76 12.65
N ARG A 94 8.78 3.03 13.00
CA ARG A 94 9.67 2.39 12.00
C ARG A 94 8.94 1.39 11.10
N THR A 95 8.00 0.62 11.65
CA THR A 95 7.15 -0.30 10.89
C THR A 95 6.36 0.44 9.82
N ALA A 96 5.86 1.65 10.10
CA ALA A 96 5.13 2.45 9.13
C ALA A 96 6.04 2.95 7.99
N LYS A 97 7.32 3.23 8.24
CA LYS A 97 8.31 3.55 7.19
C LYS A 97 8.49 2.38 6.21
N SER A 98 8.59 1.15 6.71
CA SER A 98 8.70 -0.03 5.84
C SER A 98 7.41 -0.31 5.08
N ILE A 99 6.25 -0.14 5.71
CA ILE A 99 4.97 -0.27 5.01
C ILE A 99 4.84 0.79 3.92
N LEU A 100 5.26 2.03 4.20
CA LEU A 100 5.30 3.09 3.20
C LEU A 100 6.18 2.70 2.01
N SER A 101 7.42 2.23 2.24
CA SER A 101 8.30 1.75 1.17
C SER A 101 7.66 0.63 0.35
N SER A 102 7.00 -0.32 1.02
CA SER A 102 6.27 -1.42 0.35
C SER A 102 5.14 -0.88 -0.54
N VAL A 103 4.33 0.03 -0.01
CA VAL A 103 3.22 0.67 -0.73
C VAL A 103 3.71 1.45 -1.95
N LEU A 104 4.77 2.23 -1.79
CA LEU A 104 5.38 2.99 -2.88
C LEU A 104 5.94 2.05 -3.95
N GLY A 105 6.65 1.00 -3.56
CA GLY A 105 7.14 -0.04 -4.49
C GLY A 105 6.02 -0.73 -5.24
N MET A 106 4.97 -1.15 -4.53
CA MET A 106 3.79 -1.76 -5.15
C MET A 106 3.10 -0.81 -6.15
N ALA A 107 3.00 0.47 -5.83
CA ALA A 107 2.41 1.48 -6.71
C ALA A 107 3.24 1.71 -7.98
N VAL A 108 4.56 1.76 -7.85
CA VAL A 108 5.49 1.86 -8.99
C VAL A 108 5.40 0.63 -9.88
N GLN A 109 5.51 -0.57 -9.31
CA GLN A 109 5.44 -1.84 -10.05
C GLN A 109 4.12 -1.99 -10.82
N ARG A 110 3.01 -1.51 -10.24
CA ARG A 110 1.68 -1.53 -10.88
C ARG A 110 1.41 -0.33 -11.77
N LYS A 111 2.42 0.51 -12.04
CA LYS A 111 2.34 1.71 -12.88
C LYS A 111 1.24 2.69 -12.43
N LYS A 112 1.05 2.78 -11.11
CA LYS A 112 0.07 3.67 -10.44
C LYS A 112 0.70 4.92 -9.86
N LEU A 113 2.03 4.92 -9.71
CA LEU A 113 2.80 6.06 -9.24
C LEU A 113 4.13 6.06 -10.01
N PRO A 114 4.57 7.20 -10.59
CA PRO A 114 5.90 7.33 -11.15
C PRO A 114 6.99 7.09 -10.09
N LEU A 115 8.12 6.50 -10.48
CA LEU A 115 9.23 6.24 -9.54
C LEU A 115 9.77 7.53 -8.92
N ALA A 116 9.90 8.60 -9.69
CA ALA A 116 10.35 9.90 -9.21
C ALA A 116 9.46 10.47 -8.08
N ASP A 117 8.14 10.33 -8.23
CA ASP A 117 7.16 10.78 -7.21
C ASP A 117 7.23 9.91 -5.95
N ALA A 118 7.47 8.61 -6.12
CA ALA A 118 7.68 7.69 -5.00
C ALA A 118 8.97 8.01 -4.22
N VAL A 119 10.07 8.25 -4.94
CA VAL A 119 11.37 8.59 -4.34
C VAL A 119 11.31 9.94 -3.63
N SER A 120 10.72 10.95 -4.25
CA SER A 120 10.57 12.27 -3.61
C SER A 120 9.73 12.19 -2.34
N SER A 121 8.63 11.44 -2.34
CA SER A 121 7.80 11.20 -1.15
C SER A 121 8.57 10.52 -0.02
N PHE A 122 9.50 9.62 -0.35
CA PHE A 122 10.29 8.89 0.65
C PHE A 122 11.45 9.72 1.22
N LYS A 123 12.16 10.49 0.38
CA LYS A 123 13.34 11.30 0.77
C LYS A 123 13.04 12.40 1.79
N VAL A 124 11.77 12.81 1.96
CA VAL A 124 11.35 13.82 2.94
C VAL A 124 11.27 13.25 4.37
N LEU A 125 11.31 11.92 4.53
CA LEU A 125 11.34 11.32 5.86
C LEU A 125 12.73 11.48 6.50
N PRO A 126 12.80 11.77 7.81
CA PRO A 126 14.09 11.84 8.50
C PRO A 126 14.85 10.52 8.40
N ASP A 127 16.17 10.64 8.27
CA ASP A 127 17.07 9.51 8.44
C ASP A 127 16.85 8.94 9.84
N SER A 128 16.55 7.65 9.86
CA SER A 128 16.39 6.92 11.11
C SER A 128 17.71 6.21 11.37
N ASP A 129 18.18 6.19 12.62
CA ASP A 129 19.42 5.48 12.98
C ASP A 129 19.47 4.08 12.35
N PRO A 130 20.59 3.70 11.70
CA PRO A 130 20.80 2.34 11.25
C PRO A 130 21.07 1.46 12.48
N ALA A 131 20.08 0.69 12.93
CA ALA A 131 20.26 -0.22 14.07
C ALA A 131 19.29 -1.42 14.00
N PRO A 132 19.65 -2.54 14.64
CA PRO A 132 19.60 -3.90 14.11
C PRO A 132 18.19 -4.48 14.02
N ASP A 133 18.10 -5.50 13.18
CA ASP A 133 16.97 -6.38 12.88
C ASP A 133 15.91 -5.89 11.88
N ASN A 134 16.08 -6.44 10.68
CA ASN A 134 15.11 -6.52 9.59
C ASN A 134 13.82 -7.31 9.95
N ASP A 135 13.70 -7.80 11.19
CA ASP A 135 12.74 -8.85 11.56
C ASP A 135 11.31 -8.35 11.80
N VAL A 136 11.13 -7.11 12.27
CA VAL A 136 9.79 -6.57 12.62
C VAL A 136 8.87 -6.44 11.40
N ASN A 137 9.44 -6.21 10.20
CA ASN A 137 8.66 -6.07 8.96
C ASN A 137 8.52 -7.39 8.18
N ALA A 138 9.30 -8.42 8.53
CA ALA A 138 9.21 -9.74 7.91
C ALA A 138 7.84 -10.37 8.20
N ALA A 139 7.27 -10.13 9.38
CA ALA A 139 6.03 -10.77 9.80
C ALA A 139 4.76 -10.31 9.06
N TYR A 140 4.76 -9.12 8.45
CA TYR A 140 3.53 -8.52 7.92
C TYR A 140 3.37 -8.73 6.41
N VAL A 141 2.23 -9.34 6.04
CA VAL A 141 1.76 -9.41 4.65
C VAL A 141 1.20 -8.05 4.23
N ILE A 142 1.87 -7.40 3.29
CA ILE A 142 1.44 -6.09 2.76
C ILE A 142 0.76 -6.24 1.41
N ASP A 143 1.28 -7.09 0.51
CA ASP A 143 0.60 -7.40 -0.75
C ASP A 143 -0.37 -8.56 -0.57
N GLN A 144 -1.59 -8.23 -0.18
CA GLN A 144 -2.62 -9.22 0.14
C GLN A 144 -3.09 -10.03 -1.09
N GLN A 145 -2.82 -9.54 -2.30
CA GLN A 145 -3.13 -10.28 -3.51
C GLN A 145 -2.03 -11.29 -3.83
N ARG A 146 -0.77 -10.89 -3.71
CA ARG A 146 0.39 -11.76 -3.90
C ARG A 146 0.43 -12.88 -2.87
N ALA A 147 -0.03 -12.60 -1.64
CA ALA A 147 -0.12 -13.58 -0.56
C ALA A 147 -1.00 -14.81 -0.88
N LEU A 148 -1.90 -14.72 -1.86
CA LEU A 148 -2.70 -15.86 -2.32
C LEU A 148 -1.87 -16.88 -3.10
N ILE A 149 -0.70 -16.47 -3.59
CA ILE A 149 0.19 -17.26 -4.45
C ILE A 149 1.50 -17.55 -3.71
N ASP A 150 2.09 -16.52 -3.11
CA ASP A 150 3.38 -16.60 -2.42
C ASP A 150 3.37 -15.63 -1.22
N VAL A 151 3.35 -16.20 -0.02
CA VAL A 151 3.30 -15.42 1.22
C VAL A 151 4.62 -14.71 1.46
N ASP A 152 5.76 -15.32 1.18
CA ASP A 152 7.06 -14.73 1.51
C ASP A 152 7.37 -13.54 0.62
N GLU A 153 7.01 -13.63 -0.64
CA GLU A 153 7.11 -12.55 -1.61
C GLU A 153 6.07 -11.43 -1.39
N SER A 154 5.07 -11.64 -0.53
CA SER A 154 4.06 -10.64 -0.15
C SER A 154 4.40 -9.83 1.10
N ARG A 155 5.49 -10.19 1.78
CA ARG A 155 5.91 -9.57 3.05
C ARG A 155 6.45 -8.16 2.82
N GLY A 156 6.18 -7.28 3.78
CA GLY A 156 6.61 -5.88 3.73
C GLY A 156 8.12 -5.72 3.62
N GLN A 157 8.91 -6.57 4.28
CA GLN A 157 10.37 -6.53 4.14
C GLN A 157 10.82 -6.73 2.68
N ARG A 158 10.28 -7.75 2.00
CA ARG A 158 10.63 -8.07 0.61
C ARG A 158 10.26 -6.92 -0.32
N LEU A 159 9.04 -6.42 -0.20
CA LEU A 159 8.54 -5.31 -1.01
C LEU A 159 9.31 -4.00 -0.77
N ALA A 160 9.73 -3.75 0.47
CA ALA A 160 10.57 -2.59 0.79
C ALA A 160 11.99 -2.73 0.18
N GLN A 161 12.58 -3.92 0.19
CA GLN A 161 13.86 -4.19 -0.47
C GLN A 161 13.76 -4.02 -1.99
N ASP A 162 12.66 -4.47 -2.60
CA ASP A 162 12.40 -4.25 -4.03
C ASP A 162 12.35 -2.75 -4.34
N PHE A 163 11.69 -1.95 -3.51
CA PHE A 163 11.64 -0.50 -3.66
C PHE A 163 13.00 0.19 -3.51
N GLN A 164 13.81 -0.22 -2.54
CA GLN A 164 15.17 0.28 -2.38
C GLN A 164 16.03 -0.05 -3.61
N THR A 165 15.92 -1.27 -4.13
CA THR A 165 16.63 -1.70 -5.34
C THR A 165 16.23 -0.85 -6.55
N MET A 166 14.93 -0.57 -6.74
CA MET A 166 14.45 0.32 -7.80
C MET A 166 15.03 1.74 -7.67
N THR A 167 15.09 2.27 -6.45
CA THR A 167 15.63 3.62 -6.19
C THR A 167 17.12 3.69 -6.50
N ILE A 168 17.90 2.70 -6.07
CA ILE A 168 19.35 2.66 -6.32
C ILE A 168 19.63 2.60 -7.82
N LEU A 169 18.90 1.75 -8.56
CA LEU A 169 19.08 1.62 -10.01
C LEU A 169 18.75 2.91 -10.77
N ASP A 170 17.71 3.64 -10.34
CA ASP A 170 17.34 4.94 -10.89
C ASP A 170 18.44 6.00 -10.69
N GLU A 171 19.06 6.02 -9.50
CA GLU A 171 20.19 6.91 -9.20
C GLU A 171 21.41 6.62 -10.09
N TYR A 172 21.74 5.34 -10.32
CA TYR A 172 22.84 4.95 -11.22
C TYR A 172 22.57 5.30 -12.69
N THR A 173 21.34 5.06 -13.17
CA THR A 173 21.00 5.33 -14.57
C THR A 173 20.91 6.83 -14.87
N THR A 174 20.41 7.62 -13.93
CA THR A 174 20.35 9.08 -14.06
C THR A 174 21.74 9.72 -14.02
N THR A 175 22.64 9.25 -13.15
CA THR A 175 24.02 9.79 -13.05
C THR A 175 24.84 9.47 -14.30
N HIS A 176 24.82 8.23 -14.79
CA HIS A 176 25.54 7.86 -16.03
C HIS A 176 25.03 8.61 -17.27
N SER A 177 23.71 8.80 -17.41
CA SER A 177 23.15 9.54 -18.55
C SER A 177 23.58 11.02 -18.58
N LEU A 178 23.86 11.62 -17.42
CA LEU A 178 24.36 12.99 -17.29
C LEU A 178 25.87 13.09 -17.54
N GLU A 179 26.63 12.03 -17.27
CA GLU A 179 28.07 11.95 -17.59
C GLU A 179 28.29 11.78 -19.10
N ASP A 180 27.47 10.96 -19.76
CA ASP A 180 27.54 10.73 -21.21
C ASP A 180 27.07 11.94 -22.04
N ALA A 181 26.16 12.77 -21.50
CA ALA A 181 25.70 13.99 -22.17
C ALA A 181 26.69 15.17 -22.07
N ASN A 182 27.69 15.07 -21.20
CA ASN A 182 28.71 16.10 -20.95
C ASN A 182 30.11 15.72 -21.47
N SER A 183 30.24 14.58 -22.16
CA SER A 183 31.45 14.15 -22.89
C SER A 183 31.30 14.34 -24.39
#